data_AF-A0A9X3K864-F1
#
_entry.id   AF-A0A9X3K864-F1
#
_cell.length_a   1.000
_cell.length_b   1.000
_cell.length_c   1.000
_cell.angle_alpha   90.00
_cell.angle_beta   90.00
_cell.angle_gamma   90.00
#
_symmetry.space_group_name_H-M   'P 1'
#
loop_
_entity.id
_entity.type
_entity.pdbx_description
1 polymer ?
#
loop_
_entity_poly.entity_id
_entity_poly.type
_entity_poly.pdbx_seq_one_letter_code
_entity_poly.pdbx_strand_id
1 'polypeptide(L)'
;MRWIIILSLGLAVMASCGDSGRGQNRTIKEAAAIHEEIMTRHDSIYSALMQVKTRVTAELEEGISNKDKKSAYDAMIRSIDKSFRALASWEESVVSVPGYEHKHDGDHHHSHDPMKEEIAAGMSDKEILELQIALKERLDEVAAQIRGLLITIDMYDQNG
;
A
#
# COMPACT_ATOMS: atom_id res chain seq x y z
N MET A 1 -68.23 -9.04 29.40
CA MET A 1 -67.90 -9.05 27.96
C MET A 1 -66.39 -8.99 27.82
N ARG A 2 -65.84 -9.90 27.01
CA ARG A 2 -64.41 -10.25 26.96
C ARG A 2 -63.62 -9.14 26.28
N TRP A 3 -62.54 -8.71 26.92
CA TRP A 3 -61.58 -7.75 26.40
C TRP A 3 -60.68 -8.46 25.40
N ILE A 4 -60.49 -7.89 24.20
CA ILE A 4 -59.44 -8.32 23.27
C ILE A 4 -58.61 -7.08 22.94
N ILE A 5 -57.48 -6.96 23.64
CA ILE A 5 -56.38 -6.06 23.30
C ILE A 5 -55.65 -6.72 22.13
N ILE A 6 -55.74 -6.15 20.93
CA ILE A 6 -54.92 -6.57 19.78
C ILE A 6 -53.59 -5.85 19.91
N LEU A 7 -52.61 -6.55 20.47
CA LEU A 7 -51.21 -6.14 20.52
C LEU A 7 -50.58 -6.51 19.16
N SER A 8 -50.57 -5.55 18.23
CA SER A 8 -49.91 -5.71 16.93
C SER A 8 -48.39 -5.64 17.12
N LEU A 9 -47.77 -6.78 17.42
CA LEU A 9 -46.31 -6.92 17.46
C LEU A 9 -45.79 -6.99 16.01
N GLY A 10 -45.48 -5.82 15.45
CA GLY A 10 -44.76 -5.71 14.18
C GLY A 10 -43.34 -6.27 14.34
N LEU A 11 -43.14 -7.52 13.93
CA LEU A 11 -41.83 -8.14 13.86
C LEU A 11 -41.06 -7.53 12.67
N ALA A 12 -40.36 -6.42 12.91
CA ALA A 12 -39.36 -5.91 11.99
C ALA A 12 -38.17 -6.86 12.00
N VAL A 13 -38.17 -7.83 11.09
CA VAL A 13 -36.97 -8.61 10.77
C VAL A 13 -36.01 -7.67 10.04
N MET A 14 -35.17 -6.97 10.80
CA MET A 14 -33.95 -6.37 10.28
C MET A 14 -33.07 -7.53 9.81
N ALA A 15 -33.19 -7.90 8.54
CA ALA A 15 -32.13 -8.63 7.86
C ALA A 15 -30.93 -7.68 7.74
N SER A 16 -30.15 -7.59 8.81
CA SER A 16 -28.75 -7.21 8.69
C SER A 16 -28.09 -8.36 7.93
N CYS A 17 -28.13 -8.28 6.60
CA CYS A 17 -27.28 -9.09 5.75
C CYS A 17 -25.84 -8.60 5.98
N GLY A 18 -25.25 -9.09 7.07
CA GLY A 18 -23.84 -8.92 7.36
C GLY A 18 -23.03 -9.53 6.22
N ASP A 19 -22.10 -8.73 5.74
CA ASP A 19 -21.07 -8.88 4.70
C ASP A 19 -20.22 -10.17 4.71
N SER A 20 -20.59 -11.15 5.54
CA SER A 20 -19.95 -12.46 5.72
C SER A 20 -19.85 -13.34 4.46
N GLY A 21 -20.63 -13.06 3.42
CA GLY A 21 -20.60 -13.81 2.16
C GLY A 21 -19.56 -13.30 1.16
N ARG A 22 -19.22 -12.00 1.20
CA ARG A 22 -18.43 -11.35 0.15
C ARG A 22 -16.99 -11.83 0.11
N GLY A 23 -16.37 -11.99 1.29
CA GLY A 23 -15.02 -12.56 1.43
C GLY A 23 -14.88 -14.01 0.95
N GLN A 24 -15.99 -14.75 0.76
CA GLN A 24 -15.95 -16.10 0.20
C GLN A 24 -15.99 -16.12 -1.34
N ASN A 25 -16.29 -14.98 -1.99
CA ASN A 25 -16.26 -14.85 -3.44
C ASN A 25 -14.84 -15.05 -3.97
N ARG A 26 -14.70 -15.88 -5.02
CA ARG A 26 -13.42 -16.14 -5.69
C ARG A 26 -12.75 -14.85 -6.22
N THR A 27 -13.52 -13.93 -6.79
CA THR A 27 -13.04 -12.65 -7.30
C THR A 27 -12.48 -11.78 -6.16
N ILE A 28 -13.15 -11.75 -5.01
CA ILE A 28 -12.67 -11.01 -3.83
C ILE A 28 -11.41 -11.64 -3.24
N LYS A 29 -11.32 -12.98 -3.20
CA LYS A 29 -10.09 -13.68 -2.81
C LYS A 29 -8.92 -13.38 -3.72
N GLU A 30 -9.16 -13.26 -5.03
CA GLU A 30 -8.14 -12.86 -6.00
C GLU A 30 -7.69 -11.41 -5.78
N ALA A 31 -8.64 -10.48 -5.59
CA ALA A 31 -8.33 -9.10 -5.26
C ALA A 31 -7.51 -8.98 -3.95
N ALA A 32 -7.88 -9.76 -2.93
CA ALA A 32 -7.16 -9.82 -1.66
C ALA A 32 -5.73 -10.37 -1.80
N ALA A 33 -5.54 -11.42 -2.60
CA ALA A 33 -4.21 -11.96 -2.86
C ALA A 33 -3.30 -10.94 -3.56
N ILE A 34 -3.84 -10.18 -4.52
CA ILE A 34 -3.11 -9.08 -5.17
C ILE A 34 -2.78 -8.00 -4.14
N HIS A 35 -3.73 -7.61 -3.29
CA HIS A 35 -3.51 -6.63 -2.22
C HIS A 35 -2.36 -7.04 -1.30
N GLU A 36 -2.36 -8.28 -0.79
CA GLU A 36 -1.27 -8.77 0.07
C GLU A 36 0.09 -8.78 -0.65
N GLU A 37 0.11 -9.19 -1.93
CA GLU A 37 1.33 -9.18 -2.75
C GLU A 37 1.91 -7.77 -2.88
N ILE A 38 1.07 -6.79 -3.23
CA ILE A 38 1.53 -5.41 -3.45
C ILE A 38 1.97 -4.73 -2.15
N MET A 39 1.32 -5.00 -1.01
CA MET A 39 1.76 -4.46 0.29
C MET A 39 3.09 -5.08 0.73
N THR A 40 3.24 -6.41 0.61
CA THR A 40 4.51 -7.11 0.90
C THR A 40 5.64 -6.55 0.03
N ARG A 41 5.36 -6.32 -1.25
CA ARG A 41 6.34 -5.78 -2.19
C ARG A 41 6.68 -4.32 -1.90
N HIS A 42 5.70 -3.51 -1.52
CA HIS A 42 5.91 -2.15 -1.06
C HIS A 42 6.92 -2.11 0.09
N ASP A 43 6.72 -2.93 1.11
CA ASP A 43 7.60 -2.97 2.30
C ASP A 43 9.03 -3.38 1.96
N SER A 44 9.18 -4.34 1.04
CA SER A 44 10.48 -4.75 0.51
C SER A 44 11.19 -3.59 -0.20
N ILE A 45 10.47 -2.85 -1.05
CA ILE A 45 11.01 -1.68 -1.78
C ILE A 45 11.40 -0.57 -0.79
N TYR A 46 10.53 -0.27 0.17
CA TYR A 46 10.77 0.73 1.21
C TYR A 46 12.03 0.40 2.00
N SER A 47 12.16 -0.86 2.46
CA SER A 47 13.32 -1.35 3.20
C SER A 47 14.62 -1.22 2.40
N ALA A 48 14.60 -1.56 1.12
CA ALA A 48 15.77 -1.42 0.25
C ALA A 48 16.17 0.05 0.06
N LEU A 49 15.21 0.95 -0.15
CA LEU A 49 15.46 2.39 -0.21
C LEU A 49 16.05 2.93 1.09
N MET A 50 15.53 2.49 2.25
CA MET A 50 16.03 2.91 3.56
C MET A 50 17.47 2.47 3.79
N GLN A 51 17.79 1.21 3.47
CA GLN A 51 19.17 0.70 3.58
C GLN A 51 20.14 1.52 2.74
N VAL A 52 19.80 1.81 1.49
CA VAL A 52 20.65 2.62 0.60
C VAL A 52 20.75 4.07 1.08
N LYS A 53 19.66 4.68 1.56
CA LYS A 53 19.69 6.03 2.14
C LYS A 53 20.65 6.12 3.33
N THR A 54 20.56 5.16 4.24
CA THR A 54 21.42 5.10 5.43
C THR A 54 22.88 4.96 5.02
N ARG A 55 23.18 4.05 4.09
CA ARG A 55 24.54 3.85 3.58
C ARG A 55 25.11 5.12 2.92
N VAL A 56 24.38 5.70 1.98
CA VAL A 56 24.80 6.91 1.25
C VAL A 56 25.00 8.09 2.22
N THR A 57 24.15 8.23 3.24
CA THR A 57 24.31 9.27 4.27
C THR A 57 25.59 9.05 5.08
N ALA A 58 25.88 7.81 5.48
CA ALA A 58 27.10 7.50 6.24
C ALA A 58 28.37 7.78 5.42
N GLU A 59 28.40 7.37 4.15
CA GLU A 59 29.53 7.66 3.24
C GLU A 59 29.75 9.16 3.05
N LEU A 60 28.66 9.93 2.96
CA LEU A 60 28.72 11.39 2.86
C LEU A 60 29.31 12.02 4.13
N GLU A 61 28.95 11.52 5.32
CA GLU A 61 29.44 12.00 6.60
C GLU A 61 30.92 11.65 6.83
N GLU A 62 31.37 10.47 6.39
CA GLU A 62 32.78 10.04 6.46
C GLU A 62 33.67 10.74 5.42
N GLY A 63 33.14 11.02 4.23
CA GLY A 63 33.88 11.50 3.05
C GLY A 63 33.96 13.02 2.84
N ILE A 64 33.60 13.84 3.84
CA ILE A 64 33.40 15.30 3.74
C ILE A 64 34.60 16.08 3.13
N SER A 65 35.81 15.50 3.04
CA SER A 65 36.99 16.16 2.49
C SER A 65 37.00 16.35 0.96
N ASN A 66 36.18 15.63 0.17
CA ASN A 66 36.11 15.79 -1.30
C ASN A 66 34.79 16.47 -1.73
N LYS A 67 34.88 17.72 -2.20
CA LYS A 67 33.71 18.52 -2.61
C LYS A 67 32.91 17.91 -3.76
N ASP A 68 33.56 17.21 -4.69
CA ASP A 68 32.88 16.62 -5.85
C ASP A 68 32.09 15.38 -5.46
N LYS A 69 32.66 14.53 -4.58
CA LYS A 69 31.94 13.39 -3.98
C LYS A 69 30.74 13.86 -3.15
N LYS A 70 30.92 14.93 -2.36
CA LYS A 70 29.82 15.53 -1.58
C LYS A 70 28.61 15.90 -2.45
N SER A 71 28.85 16.61 -3.56
CA SER A 71 27.78 17.04 -4.48
C SER A 71 27.03 15.85 -5.09
N ALA A 72 27.76 14.79 -5.46
CA ALA A 72 27.16 13.58 -6.02
C ALA A 72 26.27 12.84 -5.01
N TYR A 73 26.76 12.61 -3.79
CA TYR A 73 25.97 11.99 -2.72
C TYR A 73 24.76 12.83 -2.33
N ASP A 74 24.90 14.16 -2.23
CA ASP A 74 23.76 15.06 -2.00
C ASP A 74 22.68 14.90 -3.09
N ALA A 75 23.08 14.69 -4.35
CA ALA A 75 22.15 14.43 -5.45
C ALA A 75 21.50 13.05 -5.37
N MET A 76 22.23 12.03 -4.91
CA MET A 76 21.68 10.69 -4.67
C MET A 76 20.64 10.72 -3.57
N ILE A 77 20.93 11.36 -2.42
CA ILE A 77 19.97 11.50 -1.31
C ILE A 77 18.68 12.18 -1.79
N ARG A 78 18.78 13.28 -2.55
CA ARG A 78 17.58 13.93 -3.13
C ARG A 78 16.77 13.01 -4.04
N SER A 79 17.44 12.15 -4.80
CA SER A 79 16.79 11.19 -5.70
C SER A 79 16.12 10.04 -4.94
N ILE A 80 16.76 9.58 -3.86
CA ILE A 80 16.19 8.62 -2.91
C ILE A 80 14.95 9.21 -2.22
N ASP A 81 15.02 10.46 -1.74
CA ASP A 81 13.87 11.14 -1.14
C ASP A 81 12.71 11.32 -2.12
N LYS A 82 13.01 11.58 -3.40
CA LYS A 82 11.99 11.60 -4.45
C LYS A 82 11.34 10.22 -4.62
N SER A 83 12.12 9.15 -4.53
CA SER A 83 11.63 7.77 -4.61
C SER A 83 10.72 7.42 -3.43
N PHE A 84 11.07 7.82 -2.21
CA PHE A 84 10.18 7.69 -1.05
C PHE A 84 8.85 8.41 -1.25
N ARG A 85 8.86 9.63 -1.78
CA ARG A 85 7.61 10.37 -2.09
C ARG A 85 6.76 9.68 -3.16
N ALA A 86 7.39 9.09 -4.18
CA ALA A 86 6.67 8.34 -5.20
C ALA A 86 6.00 7.09 -4.62
N LEU A 87 6.71 6.38 -3.73
CA LEU A 87 6.19 5.21 -3.04
C LEU A 87 5.06 5.57 -2.07
N ALA A 88 5.22 6.64 -1.28
CA ALA A 88 4.16 7.15 -0.40
C ALA A 88 2.92 7.60 -1.17
N SER A 89 3.09 8.28 -2.31
CA SER A 89 1.95 8.65 -3.18
C SER A 89 1.27 7.44 -3.81
N TRP A 90 2.00 6.33 -3.98
CA TRP A 90 1.39 5.05 -4.33
C TRP A 90 0.58 4.48 -3.16
N GLU A 91 1.15 4.44 -1.96
CA GLU A 91 0.49 3.96 -0.74
C GLU A 91 -0.80 4.75 -0.44
N GLU A 92 -0.78 6.07 -0.60
CA GLU A 92 -1.98 6.91 -0.47
C GLU A 92 -3.10 6.54 -1.44
N SER A 93 -2.82 5.88 -2.56
CA SER A 93 -3.87 5.41 -3.48
C SER A 93 -4.43 4.04 -3.14
N VAL A 94 -3.82 3.33 -2.19
CA VAL A 94 -4.25 2.00 -1.79
C VAL A 94 -5.64 2.08 -1.15
N VAL A 95 -6.46 1.11 -1.53
CA VAL A 95 -7.80 0.91 -1.00
C VAL A 95 -7.87 -0.54 -0.52
N SER A 96 -8.43 -0.76 0.66
CA SER A 96 -8.63 -2.09 1.25
C SER A 96 -9.62 -2.92 0.43
N VAL A 97 -9.62 -4.24 0.63
CA VAL A 97 -10.53 -5.16 -0.04
C VAL A 97 -11.73 -5.44 0.90
N PRO A 98 -12.95 -4.98 0.57
CA PRO A 98 -14.13 -5.21 1.40
C PRO A 98 -14.39 -6.69 1.67
N GLY A 99 -14.72 -7.03 2.92
CA GLY A 99 -15.00 -8.40 3.35
C GLY A 99 -13.75 -9.28 3.50
N TYR A 100 -12.54 -8.71 3.40
CA TYR A 100 -11.27 -9.39 3.66
C TYR A 100 -10.50 -8.68 4.78
N GLU A 101 -10.31 -9.37 5.90
CA GLU A 101 -9.40 -8.90 6.96
C GLU A 101 -7.98 -9.39 6.64
N HIS A 102 -7.06 -8.47 6.35
CA HIS A 102 -5.64 -8.77 6.25
C HIS A 102 -5.00 -8.78 7.65
N LYS A 103 -3.99 -9.64 7.84
CA LYS A 103 -3.16 -9.62 9.04
C LYS A 103 -2.13 -8.50 8.94
N HIS A 104 -1.88 -7.83 10.05
CA HIS A 104 -0.86 -6.78 10.15
C HIS A 104 0.47 -7.43 10.59
N ASP A 105 1.28 -7.81 9.62
CA ASP A 105 2.52 -8.57 9.84
C ASP A 105 3.77 -7.67 9.83
N GLY A 106 3.64 -6.42 9.37
CA GLY A 106 4.76 -5.50 9.12
C GLY A 106 4.95 -4.41 10.19
N ASP A 107 6.20 -3.97 10.37
CA ASP A 107 6.57 -2.81 11.22
C ASP A 107 6.08 -1.47 10.62
N HIS A 108 5.88 -1.42 9.30
CA HIS A 108 5.30 -0.26 8.61
C HIS A 108 3.78 -0.36 8.58
N HIS A 109 3.11 0.54 9.29
CA HIS A 109 1.65 0.62 9.31
C HIS A 109 1.14 1.37 8.08
N HIS A 110 0.37 0.69 7.25
CA HIS A 110 -0.41 1.31 6.19
C HIS A 110 -1.65 2.00 6.77
N SER A 111 -1.85 3.27 6.46
CA SER A 111 -3.04 4.01 6.87
C SER A 111 -4.18 3.76 5.89
N HIS A 112 -5.31 3.25 6.39
CA HIS A 112 -6.55 3.22 5.61
C HIS A 112 -7.31 4.54 5.77
N ASP A 113 -7.84 5.04 4.66
CA ASP A 113 -8.70 6.23 4.65
C ASP A 113 -10.16 5.76 4.73
N PRO A 114 -10.90 6.05 5.82
CA PRO A 114 -12.28 5.59 6.01
C PRO A 114 -13.21 5.96 4.86
N MET A 115 -12.98 7.10 4.20
CA MET A 115 -13.78 7.52 3.04
C MET A 115 -13.54 6.60 1.84
N LYS A 116 -12.31 6.13 1.62
CA LYS A 116 -12.00 5.18 0.56
C LYS A 116 -12.59 3.80 0.84
N GLU A 117 -12.60 3.39 2.10
CA GLU A 117 -13.23 2.13 2.52
C GLU A 117 -14.74 2.13 2.27
N GLU A 118 -15.42 3.25 2.57
CA GLU A 118 -16.84 3.41 2.29
C GLU A 118 -17.14 3.34 0.79
N ILE A 119 -16.33 4.01 -0.04
CA ILE A 119 -16.45 3.95 -1.50
C ILE A 119 -16.24 2.51 -2.00
N ALA A 120 -15.19 1.82 -1.50
CA ALA A 120 -14.88 0.45 -1.88
C ALA A 120 -16.00 -0.53 -1.55
N ALA A 121 -16.66 -0.36 -0.40
CA ALA A 121 -17.79 -1.19 0.01
C ALA A 121 -18.95 -1.14 -1.00
N GLY A 122 -19.13 0.01 -1.67
CA GLY A 122 -20.14 0.21 -2.71
C GLY A 122 -19.76 -0.31 -4.10
N MET A 123 -18.49 -0.63 -4.35
CA MET A 123 -18.02 -1.16 -5.65
C MET A 123 -18.48 -2.61 -5.83
N SER A 124 -18.60 -3.07 -7.08
CA SER A 124 -18.79 -4.49 -7.41
C SER A 124 -17.50 -5.29 -7.23
N ASP A 125 -17.61 -6.62 -7.10
CA ASP A 125 -16.44 -7.50 -6.94
C ASP A 125 -15.46 -7.39 -8.11
N LYS A 126 -15.99 -7.19 -9.32
CA LYS A 126 -15.17 -7.01 -10.53
C LYS A 126 -14.41 -5.68 -10.48
N GLU A 127 -15.07 -4.59 -10.10
CA GLU A 127 -14.43 -3.28 -9.99
C GLU A 127 -13.35 -3.26 -8.90
N ILE A 128 -13.55 -3.98 -7.80
CA ILE A 128 -12.54 -4.14 -6.75
C ILE A 128 -11.31 -4.90 -7.30
N LEU A 129 -11.53 -5.99 -8.06
CA LEU A 129 -10.42 -6.71 -8.68
C LEU A 129 -9.66 -5.84 -9.68
N GLU A 130 -10.36 -5.12 -10.55
CA GLU A 130 -9.74 -4.20 -11.52
C GLU A 130 -8.94 -3.09 -10.82
N LEU A 131 -9.44 -2.57 -9.69
CA LEU A 131 -8.71 -1.60 -8.87
C LEU A 131 -7.40 -2.18 -8.31
N GLN A 132 -7.43 -3.39 -7.73
CA GLN A 132 -6.20 -4.01 -7.19
C GLN A 132 -5.19 -4.33 -8.29
N ILE A 133 -5.64 -4.73 -9.48
CA ILE A 133 -4.76 -4.91 -10.65
C ILE A 133 -4.11 -3.58 -11.05
N ALA A 134 -4.89 -2.50 -11.15
CA ALA A 134 -4.35 -1.18 -11.49
C ALA A 134 -3.34 -0.68 -10.44
N LEU A 135 -3.60 -0.92 -9.15
CA LEU A 135 -2.66 -0.61 -8.07
C LEU A 135 -1.36 -1.40 -8.22
N LYS A 136 -1.44 -2.69 -8.58
CA LYS A 136 -0.27 -3.52 -8.85
C LYS A 136 0.56 -2.99 -10.02
N GLU A 137 -0.07 -2.64 -11.13
CA GLU A 137 0.61 -2.08 -12.30
C GLU A 137 1.31 -0.76 -11.96
N ARG A 138 0.63 0.14 -11.22
CA ARG A 138 1.23 1.39 -10.76
C ARG A 138 2.43 1.14 -9.83
N LEU A 139 2.36 0.12 -8.95
CA LEU A 139 3.50 -0.25 -8.11
C LEU A 139 4.66 -0.78 -8.97
N ASP A 140 4.37 -1.57 -10.01
CA ASP A 140 5.37 -2.09 -10.93
C ASP A 140 6.16 -0.97 -11.64
N GLU A 141 5.48 0.10 -12.04
CA GLU A 141 6.10 1.29 -12.62
C GLU A 141 7.00 2.03 -11.61
N VAL A 142 6.49 2.31 -10.41
CA VAL A 142 7.25 2.96 -9.34
C VAL A 142 8.47 2.11 -8.97
N ALA A 143 8.29 0.80 -8.82
CA ALA A 143 9.36 -0.14 -8.52
C ALA A 143 10.43 -0.17 -9.61
N ALA A 144 10.05 -0.07 -10.89
CA ALA A 144 11.01 -0.02 -11.99
C ALA A 144 11.89 1.24 -11.93
N GLN A 145 11.30 2.41 -11.67
CA GLN A 145 12.03 3.66 -11.50
C GLN A 145 13.02 3.58 -10.32
N ILE A 146 12.56 3.04 -9.19
CA ILE A 146 13.38 2.86 -7.99
C ILE A 146 14.54 1.91 -8.26
N ARG A 147 14.28 0.74 -8.88
CA ARG A 147 15.35 -0.21 -9.24
C ARG A 147 16.42 0.43 -10.12
N GLY A 148 16.03 1.24 -11.11
CA GLY A 148 16.96 1.97 -11.96
C GLY A 148 17.86 2.94 -11.17
N LEU A 149 17.27 3.66 -10.20
CA LEU A 149 18.04 4.51 -9.28
C LEU A 149 19.03 3.70 -8.44
N LEU A 150 18.57 2.60 -7.82
CA LEU A 150 19.42 1.77 -6.96
C LEU A 150 20.62 1.19 -7.73
N ILE A 151 20.41 0.73 -8.96
CA ILE A 151 21.49 0.27 -9.85
C ILE A 151 22.48 1.40 -10.15
N THR A 152 21.97 2.61 -10.43
CA THR A 152 22.82 3.77 -10.73
C THR A 152 23.71 4.14 -9.55
N ILE A 153 23.17 4.09 -8.33
CA ILE A 153 23.93 4.35 -7.10
C ILE A 153 25.01 3.26 -6.90
N ASP A 154 24.64 1.99 -6.99
CA ASP A 154 25.58 0.87 -6.84
C ASP A 154 26.74 0.94 -7.86
N MET A 155 26.44 1.31 -9.11
CA MET A 155 27.46 1.52 -10.14
C MET A 155 28.39 2.71 -9.84
N TYR A 156 27.90 3.76 -9.20
CA TYR A 156 28.74 4.88 -8.79
C TYR A 156 29.77 4.43 -7.74
N ASP A 157 29.32 3.66 -6.76
CA ASP A 157 30.16 3.19 -5.65
C ASP A 157 31.26 2.22 -6.12
N GLN A 158 30.99 1.44 -7.16
CA GLN A 158 31.97 0.51 -7.74
C GLN A 158 33.05 1.21 -8.59
N ASN A 159 32.79 2.42 -9.09
CA ASN A 159 33.64 3.11 -10.07
C ASN A 159 34.24 4.44 -9.57
N GLY A 160 33.86 4.95 -8.40
CA GLY A 160 34.23 6.28 -7.89
C GLY A 160 35.12 6.29 -6.65
#